data_AF-A0A2G9MKW3-F1
#
_entry.id   AF-A0A2G9MKW3-F1
#
_cell.length_a   1.000
_cell.length_b   1.000
_cell.length_c   1.000
_cell.angle_alpha   90.00
_cell.angle_beta   90.00
_cell.angle_gamma   90.00
#
_symmetry.space_group_name_H-M   'P 1'
#
loop_
_entity.id
_entity.type
_entity.pdbx_description
1 polymer ?
#
loop_
_entity_poly.entity_id
_entity_poly.type
_entity_poly.pdbx_seq_one_letter_code
_entity_poly.pdbx_strand_id
1 'polypeptide(L)'
;MAKQNYELILSDATERSLTNDEAELLRKLIERDALTNLYNRRKFMTDLDRAVRRANNGHPDLALLMLDIDHFKKVNDNYGHNVGDIVLERVSEVLLDKVRTLDKGPYNLLEYANGRAYRHGGEEKAVILPEISDLERALVIGDRLRTEIEGLEIQELEGNNVTVSVGIAHYSDVRNIKGFVNANELYKAADFALYHAKEIGRNRVVGYNEPLVVRS
;
A
#
# COMPACT_ATOMS: atom_id res chain seq x y z
N MET A 1 -24.04 22.14 -13.75
CA MET A 1 -23.41 22.27 -15.08
C MET A 1 -22.24 21.31 -15.30
N ALA A 2 -21.29 21.13 -14.36
CA ALA A 2 -20.20 20.16 -14.54
C ALA A 2 -20.66 18.69 -14.68
N LYS A 3 -21.66 18.26 -13.89
CA LYS A 3 -22.16 16.87 -13.90
C LYS A 3 -22.84 16.47 -15.22
N GLN A 4 -23.54 17.40 -15.87
CA GLN A 4 -24.20 17.20 -17.16
C GLN A 4 -23.20 17.14 -18.33
N ASN A 5 -22.09 17.88 -18.25
CA ASN A 5 -21.00 17.75 -19.23
C ASN A 5 -20.27 16.40 -19.13
N TYR A 6 -20.15 15.81 -17.94
CA TYR A 6 -19.54 14.49 -17.77
C TYR A 6 -20.39 13.36 -18.37
N GLU A 7 -21.71 13.39 -18.20
CA GLU A 7 -22.62 12.39 -18.80
C GLU A 7 -22.68 12.51 -20.33
N LEU A 8 -22.58 13.73 -20.87
CA LEU A 8 -22.56 13.96 -22.32
C LEU A 8 -21.24 13.49 -22.96
N ILE A 9 -20.10 13.66 -22.27
CA ILE A 9 -18.81 13.12 -22.72
C ILE A 9 -18.82 11.58 -22.69
N LEU A 10 -19.49 10.99 -21.69
CA LEU A 10 -19.65 9.53 -21.59
C LEU A 10 -20.56 8.98 -22.70
N SER A 11 -21.64 9.67 -23.08
CA SER A 11 -22.53 9.23 -24.17
C SER A 11 -21.87 9.36 -25.55
N ASP A 12 -21.08 10.42 -25.77
CA ASP A 12 -20.38 10.65 -27.04
C ASP A 12 -19.16 9.69 -27.19
N ALA A 13 -18.53 9.31 -26.07
CA ALA A 13 -17.48 8.29 -26.03
C ALA A 13 -18.01 6.86 -26.21
N THR A 14 -19.30 6.59 -25.96
CA THR A 14 -19.90 5.28 -26.26
C THR A 14 -20.20 5.07 -27.75
N GLU A 15 -20.35 6.13 -28.54
CA GLU A 15 -20.55 6.03 -29.99
C GLU A 15 -19.23 5.93 -30.79
N ARG A 16 -18.11 6.40 -30.23
CA ARG A 16 -16.78 6.21 -30.80
C ARG A 16 -16.10 5.02 -30.14
N SER A 17 -15.89 3.94 -30.89
CA SER A 17 -15.07 2.81 -30.47
C SER A 17 -13.67 3.32 -30.09
N LEU A 18 -13.44 3.55 -28.79
CA LEU A 18 -12.14 4.01 -28.27
C LEU A 18 -11.05 3.05 -28.75
N THR A 19 -9.94 3.61 -29.20
CA THR A 19 -8.76 2.78 -29.48
C THR A 19 -8.26 2.15 -28.17
N ASN A 20 -7.58 1.00 -28.27
CA ASN A 20 -7.06 0.32 -27.08
C ASN A 20 -6.14 1.23 -26.24
N ASP A 21 -5.38 2.11 -26.89
CA ASP A 21 -4.46 3.05 -26.24
C ASP A 21 -5.19 4.15 -25.46
N GLU A 22 -6.27 4.71 -26.02
CA GLU A 22 -7.12 5.69 -25.35
C GLU A 22 -7.86 5.07 -24.15
N ALA A 23 -8.36 3.84 -24.31
CA ALA A 23 -8.99 3.10 -23.21
C ALA A 23 -8.00 2.78 -22.09
N GLU A 24 -6.74 2.47 -22.42
CA GLU A 24 -5.70 2.23 -21.42
C GLU A 24 -5.29 3.52 -20.68
N LEU A 25 -5.15 4.63 -21.40
CA LEU A 25 -4.85 5.93 -20.80
C LEU A 25 -5.97 6.36 -19.83
N LEU A 26 -7.23 6.24 -20.26
CA LEU A 26 -8.38 6.54 -19.41
C LEU A 26 -8.41 5.67 -18.16
N ARG A 27 -8.13 4.36 -18.28
CA ARG A 27 -8.02 3.47 -17.11
C ARG A 27 -6.92 3.93 -16.15
N LYS A 28 -5.73 4.28 -16.66
CA LYS A 28 -4.63 4.79 -15.81
C LYS A 28 -5.05 6.04 -15.05
N LEU A 29 -5.70 7.00 -15.70
CA LEU A 29 -6.18 8.23 -15.06
C LEU A 29 -7.24 7.98 -13.98
N ILE A 30 -8.08 6.96 -14.16
CA ILE A 30 -9.16 6.62 -13.22
C ILE A 30 -8.64 5.81 -12.02
N GLU A 31 -7.59 5.02 -12.21
CA GLU A 31 -7.08 4.08 -11.20
C GLU A 31 -5.87 4.60 -10.41
N ARG A 32 -5.25 5.71 -10.84
CA ARG A 32 -4.06 6.27 -10.21
C ARG A 32 -4.41 7.48 -9.35
N ASP A 33 -3.59 7.73 -8.33
CA ASP A 33 -3.58 8.96 -7.56
C ASP A 33 -2.75 10.02 -8.27
N ALA A 34 -3.27 11.25 -8.38
CA ALA A 34 -2.65 12.30 -9.19
C ALA A 34 -1.34 12.84 -8.58
N LEU A 35 -1.22 12.85 -7.25
CA LEU A 35 -0.03 13.34 -6.56
C LEU A 35 1.07 12.26 -6.57
N THR A 36 0.74 11.06 -6.11
CA THR A 36 1.74 10.02 -5.81
C THR A 36 1.99 9.05 -6.95
N ASN A 37 1.15 9.06 -7.99
CA ASN A 37 1.12 8.07 -9.07
C ASN A 37 0.97 6.60 -8.59
N LEU A 38 0.67 6.37 -7.32
CA LEU A 38 0.26 5.05 -6.82
C LEU A 38 -1.14 4.71 -7.34
N TYR A 39 -1.54 3.45 -7.25
CA TYR A 39 -2.95 3.13 -7.45
C TYR A 39 -3.80 3.75 -6.35
N ASN A 40 -4.98 4.25 -6.67
CA ASN A 40 -5.84 4.88 -5.69
C ASN A 40 -6.60 3.87 -4.83
N ARG A 41 -7.25 4.38 -3.78
CA ARG A 41 -8.05 3.61 -2.82
C ARG A 41 -9.12 2.72 -3.48
N ARG A 42 -9.77 3.20 -4.55
CA ARG A 42 -10.80 2.39 -5.26
C ARG A 42 -10.17 1.14 -5.88
N LYS A 43 -9.01 1.32 -6.52
CA LYS A 43 -8.27 0.23 -7.13
C LYS A 43 -7.72 -0.74 -6.08
N PHE A 44 -7.24 -0.23 -4.95
CA PHE A 44 -6.81 -1.04 -3.80
C PHE A 44 -7.91 -2.00 -3.35
N MET A 45 -9.10 -1.50 -3.04
CA MET A 45 -10.20 -2.34 -2.55
C MET A 45 -10.58 -3.44 -3.55
N THR A 46 -10.59 -3.10 -4.84
CA THR A 46 -10.89 -4.06 -5.92
C THR A 46 -9.83 -5.15 -6.04
N ASP A 47 -8.55 -4.76 -5.95
CA ASP A 47 -7.44 -5.70 -6.07
C ASP A 47 -7.32 -6.60 -4.83
N LEU A 48 -7.58 -6.07 -3.63
CA LEU A 48 -7.57 -6.84 -2.39
C LEU A 48 -8.67 -7.91 -2.39
N ASP A 49 -9.91 -7.55 -2.76
CA ASP A 49 -11.01 -8.51 -2.89
C ASP A 49 -10.66 -9.63 -3.89
N ARG A 50 -10.10 -9.26 -5.04
CA ARG A 50 -9.66 -10.22 -6.04
C ARG A 50 -8.56 -11.15 -5.52
N ALA A 51 -7.56 -10.61 -4.84
CA ALA A 51 -6.43 -11.38 -4.33
C ALA A 51 -6.88 -12.37 -3.25
N VAL A 52 -7.73 -11.95 -2.30
CA VAL A 52 -8.28 -12.82 -1.26
C VAL A 52 -9.19 -13.91 -1.87
N ARG A 53 -10.03 -13.58 -2.85
CA ARG A 53 -10.83 -14.60 -3.57
C ARG A 53 -9.95 -15.65 -4.25
N ARG A 54 -8.83 -15.24 -4.83
CA ARG A 54 -7.87 -16.18 -5.43
C ARG A 54 -7.28 -17.11 -4.36
N ALA A 55 -6.80 -16.58 -3.25
CA ALA A 55 -6.25 -17.39 -2.15
C ALA A 55 -7.30 -18.36 -1.58
N ASN A 56 -8.56 -17.92 -1.41
CA ASN A 56 -9.68 -18.79 -1.01
C ASN A 56 -9.93 -19.95 -1.98
N ASN A 57 -9.59 -19.79 -3.26
CA ASN A 57 -9.70 -20.83 -4.29
C ASN A 57 -8.45 -21.72 -4.42
N GLY A 58 -7.51 -21.65 -3.47
CA GLY A 58 -6.31 -22.48 -3.44
C GLY A 58 -5.15 -21.98 -4.32
N HIS A 59 -5.21 -20.74 -4.81
CA HIS A 59 -4.03 -20.08 -5.36
C HIS A 59 -3.05 -19.71 -4.24
N PRO A 60 -1.77 -19.41 -4.56
CA PRO A 60 -0.78 -19.05 -3.56
C PRO A 60 -1.25 -17.89 -2.67
N ASP A 61 -0.77 -17.93 -1.42
CA ASP A 61 -1.09 -16.94 -0.40
C ASP A 61 -0.62 -15.54 -0.75
N LEU A 62 -1.10 -14.56 0.02
CA LEU A 62 -0.70 -13.17 -0.10
C LEU A 62 -0.36 -12.58 1.27
N ALA A 63 0.40 -11.49 1.25
CA ALA A 63 0.54 -10.59 2.37
C ALA A 63 0.00 -9.20 2.02
N LEU A 64 -0.67 -8.58 2.99
CA LEU A 64 -1.08 -7.18 2.94
C LEU A 64 -0.23 -6.38 3.92
N LEU A 65 0.39 -5.30 3.42
CA LEU A 65 1.11 -4.33 4.22
C LEU A 65 0.30 -3.03 4.22
N MET A 66 0.07 -2.48 5.41
CA MET A 66 -0.46 -1.13 5.62
C MET A 66 0.67 -0.28 6.19
N LEU A 67 0.89 0.89 5.60
CA LEU A 67 1.96 1.82 5.97
C LEU A 67 1.37 3.20 6.29
N ASP A 68 1.94 3.87 7.28
CA ASP A 68 1.57 5.23 7.66
C ASP A 68 2.82 6.06 7.93
N ILE A 69 2.85 7.29 7.42
CA ILE A 69 3.97 8.21 7.64
C ILE A 69 3.88 8.77 9.06
N ASP A 70 4.88 8.42 9.86
CA ASP A 70 4.92 8.80 11.26
C ASP A 70 4.98 10.33 11.40
N HIS A 71 4.11 10.86 12.26
CA HIS A 71 4.06 12.29 12.56
C HIS A 71 3.84 13.20 11.34
N PHE A 72 3.20 12.71 10.26
CA PHE A 72 2.97 13.50 9.04
C PHE A 72 2.26 14.85 9.28
N LYS A 73 1.35 14.91 10.26
CA LYS A 73 0.75 16.18 10.68
C LYS A 73 1.80 17.21 11.13
N LYS A 74 2.83 16.80 11.89
CA LYS A 74 3.91 17.70 12.32
C LYS A 74 4.75 18.20 11.14
N VAL A 75 4.91 17.38 10.10
CA VAL A 75 5.57 17.83 8.85
C VAL A 75 4.77 18.97 8.23
N ASN A 76 3.45 18.80 8.07
CA ASN A 76 2.59 19.87 7.54
C ASN A 76 2.59 21.11 8.44
N ASP A 77 2.51 20.93 9.76
CA ASP A 77 2.44 22.04 10.72
C ASP A 77 3.75 22.85 10.75
N ASN A 78 4.91 22.19 10.56
CA ASN A 78 6.23 22.85 10.64
C ASN A 78 6.72 23.41 9.30
N TYR A 79 6.46 22.70 8.19
CA TYR A 79 7.04 23.01 6.88
C TYR A 79 6.00 23.40 5.81
N GLY A 80 4.71 23.30 6.14
CA GLY A 80 3.61 23.61 5.24
C GLY A 80 3.21 22.45 4.34
N HIS A 81 2.00 22.54 3.79
CA HIS A 81 1.40 21.48 2.96
C HIS A 81 2.18 21.14 1.70
N ASN A 82 2.87 22.12 1.08
CA ASN A 82 3.70 21.86 -0.09
C ASN A 82 4.84 20.88 0.22
N VAL A 83 5.46 21.00 1.41
CA VAL A 83 6.50 20.06 1.86
C VAL A 83 5.88 18.72 2.24
N GLY A 84 4.68 18.73 2.82
CA GLY A 84 3.89 17.52 3.03
C GLY A 84 3.66 16.75 1.73
N ASP A 85 3.27 17.43 0.65
CA ASP A 85 3.07 16.83 -0.67
C ASP A 85 4.36 16.23 -1.23
N ILE A 86 5.50 16.94 -1.11
CA ILE A 86 6.82 16.40 -1.49
C ILE A 86 7.13 15.12 -0.70
N VAL A 87 6.89 15.09 0.61
CA VAL A 87 7.07 13.89 1.42
C VAL A 87 6.19 12.74 0.94
N LEU A 88 4.92 13.01 0.58
CA LEU A 88 4.02 11.99 0.03
C LEU A 88 4.53 11.43 -1.29
N GLU A 89 5.03 12.28 -2.19
CA GLU A 89 5.62 11.90 -3.47
C GLU A 89 6.88 11.04 -3.27
N ARG A 90 7.85 11.51 -2.49
CA ARG A 90 9.14 10.83 -2.28
C ARG A 90 8.97 9.46 -1.61
N VAL A 91 8.10 9.35 -0.62
CA VAL A 91 7.76 8.04 -0.01
C VAL A 91 7.11 7.11 -1.04
N SER A 92 6.26 7.64 -1.91
CA SER A 92 5.57 6.85 -2.93
C SER A 92 6.50 6.39 -4.05
N GLU A 93 7.50 7.18 -4.42
CA GLU A 93 8.57 6.80 -5.35
C GLU A 93 9.35 5.59 -4.84
N VAL A 94 9.68 5.54 -3.54
CA VAL A 94 10.31 4.36 -2.93
C VAL A 94 9.42 3.13 -3.10
N LEU A 95 8.11 3.25 -2.87
CA LEU A 95 7.20 2.13 -3.08
C LEU A 95 7.11 1.71 -4.55
N LEU A 96 7.09 2.65 -5.49
CA LEU A 96 7.04 2.34 -6.92
C LEU A 96 8.31 1.62 -7.40
N ASP A 97 9.48 2.07 -6.95
CA ASP A 97 10.76 1.47 -7.29
C ASP A 97 10.89 0.09 -6.63
N LYS A 98 10.74 0.01 -5.31
CA LYS A 98 11.06 -1.20 -4.55
C LYS A 98 10.02 -2.31 -4.68
N VAL A 99 8.72 -2.00 -4.67
CA VAL A 99 7.68 -3.05 -4.73
C VAL A 99 7.75 -3.86 -6.05
N ARG A 100 8.27 -3.27 -7.13
CA ARG A 100 8.51 -3.98 -8.40
C ARG A 100 9.92 -4.59 -8.52
N THR A 101 10.92 -4.05 -7.83
CA THR A 101 12.34 -4.42 -8.00
C THR A 101 12.94 -5.26 -6.87
N LEU A 102 12.17 -5.56 -5.81
CA LEU A 102 12.56 -6.48 -4.73
C LEU A 102 12.99 -7.89 -5.22
N ASP A 103 12.79 -8.16 -6.51
CA ASP A 103 13.24 -9.29 -7.33
C ASP A 103 14.79 -9.38 -7.55
N LYS A 104 15.59 -8.32 -7.31
CA LYS A 104 17.01 -8.27 -7.77
C LYS A 104 18.09 -8.20 -6.68
N GLY A 105 17.83 -8.73 -5.48
CA GLY A 105 18.85 -8.85 -4.43
C GLY A 105 19.72 -10.11 -4.54
N PRO A 106 20.87 -10.19 -3.83
CA PRO A 106 21.79 -11.35 -3.87
C PRO A 106 21.19 -12.67 -3.35
N TYR A 107 19.95 -12.62 -2.84
CA TYR A 107 19.16 -13.77 -2.45
C TYR A 107 18.22 -14.30 -3.54
N ASN A 108 18.22 -13.72 -4.76
CA ASN A 108 17.37 -14.12 -5.89
C ASN A 108 16.04 -14.72 -5.42
N LEU A 109 15.21 -13.89 -4.79
CA LEU A 109 13.82 -14.23 -4.49
C LEU A 109 13.02 -14.16 -5.80
N LEU A 110 13.46 -14.91 -6.82
CA LEU A 110 12.79 -15.09 -8.10
C LEU A 110 11.50 -15.87 -7.83
N GLU A 111 10.42 -15.13 -7.54
CA GLU A 111 9.04 -15.50 -7.91
C GLU A 111 8.03 -14.36 -7.71
N TYR A 112 8.37 -13.25 -7.03
CA TYR A 112 7.36 -12.23 -6.67
C TYR A 112 7.20 -11.13 -7.73
N ALA A 113 6.96 -11.53 -8.97
CA ALA A 113 6.44 -10.61 -9.97
C ALA A 113 5.04 -10.18 -9.52
N ASN A 114 4.76 -8.87 -9.46
CA ASN A 114 3.43 -8.25 -9.34
C ASN A 114 2.99 -7.68 -7.98
N GLY A 115 3.91 -7.42 -7.04
CA GLY A 115 3.60 -6.51 -5.93
C GLY A 115 3.01 -5.18 -6.43
N ARG A 116 2.01 -4.64 -5.75
CA ARG A 116 1.40 -3.35 -6.10
C ARG A 116 1.26 -2.45 -4.89
N ALA A 117 1.60 -1.18 -5.08
CA ALA A 117 1.46 -0.13 -4.07
C ALA A 117 0.27 0.78 -4.38
N TYR A 118 -0.37 1.25 -3.32
CA TYR A 118 -1.60 2.01 -3.35
C TYR A 118 -1.53 3.18 -2.38
N ARG A 119 -2.13 4.32 -2.74
CA ARG A 119 -2.49 5.38 -1.81
C ARG A 119 -3.89 5.08 -1.25
N HIS A 120 -3.94 4.69 0.02
CA HIS A 120 -5.19 4.33 0.70
C HIS A 120 -5.86 5.54 1.35
N GLY A 121 -5.06 6.41 1.97
CA GLY A 121 -5.50 7.61 2.67
C GLY A 121 -4.62 8.83 2.36
N GLY A 122 -4.71 9.87 3.19
CA GLY A 122 -3.89 11.08 3.04
C GLY A 122 -2.40 10.74 3.08
N GLU A 123 -1.98 10.18 4.22
CA GLU A 123 -0.64 9.71 4.55
C GLU A 123 -0.51 8.17 4.51
N GLU A 124 -1.63 7.45 4.43
CA GLU A 124 -1.68 5.97 4.48
C GLU A 124 -1.45 5.33 3.10
N LYS A 125 -0.55 4.34 3.06
CA LYS A 125 -0.23 3.55 1.87
C LYS A 125 -0.57 2.09 2.14
N ALA A 126 -0.84 1.34 1.08
CA ALA A 126 -1.01 -0.10 1.15
C ALA A 126 -0.15 -0.78 0.10
N VAL A 127 0.35 -1.98 0.41
CA VAL A 127 1.04 -2.84 -0.54
C VAL A 127 0.42 -4.23 -0.48
N ILE A 128 -0.01 -4.74 -1.64
CA ILE A 128 -0.43 -6.12 -1.79
C ILE A 128 0.75 -6.88 -2.40
N LEU A 129 1.24 -7.87 -1.66
CA LEU A 129 2.29 -8.78 -2.10
C LEU A 129 1.65 -10.14 -2.40
N PRO A 130 1.47 -10.49 -3.69
CA PRO A 130 0.98 -11.81 -4.06
C PRO A 130 2.08 -12.86 -3.86
N GLU A 131 1.65 -14.11 -3.71
CA GLU A 131 2.52 -15.30 -3.72
C GLU A 131 3.51 -15.37 -2.54
N ILE A 132 3.26 -14.63 -1.46
CA ILE A 132 4.11 -14.66 -0.26
C ILE A 132 3.82 -15.91 0.57
N SER A 133 4.84 -16.75 0.75
CA SER A 133 4.70 -18.06 1.42
C SER A 133 4.43 -17.98 2.92
N ASP A 134 4.95 -16.95 3.59
CA ASP A 134 4.93 -16.84 5.05
C ASP A 134 5.06 -15.39 5.51
N LEU A 135 4.71 -15.15 6.78
CA LEU A 135 4.78 -13.82 7.40
C LEU A 135 6.22 -13.30 7.52
N GLU A 136 7.22 -14.17 7.75
CA GLU A 136 8.61 -13.76 7.92
C GLU A 136 9.15 -13.06 6.66
N ARG A 137 8.85 -13.58 5.47
CA ARG A 137 9.21 -12.92 4.21
C ARG A 137 8.53 -11.57 4.05
N ALA A 138 7.25 -11.47 4.41
CA ALA A 138 6.53 -10.21 4.37
C ALA A 138 7.15 -9.18 5.32
N LEU A 139 7.57 -9.60 6.53
CA LEU A 139 8.27 -8.77 7.51
C LEU A 139 9.61 -8.25 6.96
N VAL A 140 10.41 -9.12 6.34
CA VAL A 140 11.68 -8.71 5.69
C VAL A 140 11.43 -7.67 4.59
N ILE A 141 10.42 -7.85 3.75
CA ILE A 141 10.06 -6.87 2.72
C ILE A 141 9.60 -5.56 3.35
N GLY A 142 8.74 -5.62 4.36
CA GLY A 142 8.27 -4.44 5.09
C GLY A 142 9.41 -3.64 5.72
N ASP A 143 10.40 -4.33 6.31
CA ASP A 143 11.51 -3.66 6.98
C ASP A 143 12.49 -3.03 6.00
N ARG A 144 12.67 -3.65 4.82
CA ARG A 144 13.42 -3.03 3.73
C ARG A 144 12.74 -1.74 3.25
N LEU A 145 11.42 -1.76 3.01
CA LEU A 145 10.68 -0.55 2.64
C LEU A 145 10.78 0.52 3.72
N ARG A 146 10.62 0.15 5.00
CA ARG A 146 10.76 1.06 6.15
C ARG A 146 12.15 1.71 6.19
N THR A 147 13.21 0.92 6.06
CA THR A 147 14.60 1.38 6.10
C THR A 147 14.93 2.31 4.94
N GLU A 148 14.48 1.98 3.72
CA GLU A 148 14.66 2.84 2.53
C GLU A 148 13.94 4.18 2.69
N ILE A 149 12.74 4.18 3.30
CA ILE A 149 12.00 5.42 3.58
C ILE A 149 12.68 6.24 4.68
N GLU A 150 13.16 5.60 5.75
CA GLU A 150 13.91 6.26 6.83
C GLU A 150 15.21 6.93 6.32
N GLY A 151 15.84 6.33 5.31
CA GLY A 151 17.03 6.86 4.65
C GLY A 151 16.77 7.93 3.58
N LEU A 152 15.52 8.36 3.38
CA LEU A 152 15.22 9.42 2.40
C LEU A 152 15.78 10.77 2.85
N GLU A 153 16.68 11.32 2.05
CA GLU A 153 17.08 12.72 2.16
C GLU A 153 16.08 13.59 1.38
N ILE A 154 15.30 14.38 2.13
CA ILE A 154 14.36 15.36 1.59
C ILE A 154 14.84 16.74 2.04
N GLN A 155 15.33 17.54 1.09
CA GLN A 155 16.01 18.80 1.36
C GLN A 155 15.13 19.78 2.16
N GLU A 156 13.84 19.79 1.88
CA GLU A 156 12.82 20.64 2.50
C GLU A 156 12.57 20.33 3.98
N LEU A 157 13.06 19.18 4.49
CA LEU A 157 12.98 18.82 5.90
C LEU A 157 14.19 19.29 6.72
N GLU A 158 15.13 20.03 6.12
CA GLU A 158 16.27 20.66 6.80
C GLU A 158 17.11 19.68 7.63
N GLY A 159 17.31 18.46 7.12
CA GLY A 159 18.07 17.39 7.80
C GLY A 159 17.27 16.54 8.77
N ASN A 160 15.94 16.75 8.87
CA ASN A 160 15.05 15.81 9.55
C ASN A 160 14.62 14.68 8.60
N ASN A 161 14.46 13.48 9.15
CA ASN A 161 13.99 12.33 8.41
C ASN A 161 12.50 12.09 8.64
N VAL A 162 11.87 11.39 7.68
CA VAL A 162 10.53 10.82 7.85
C VAL A 162 10.65 9.32 8.04
N THR A 163 9.81 8.77 8.91
CA THR A 163 9.74 7.32 9.13
C THR A 163 8.33 6.82 8.83
N VAL A 164 8.19 5.51 8.69
CA VAL A 164 6.88 4.87 8.56
C VAL A 164 6.71 3.77 9.60
N SER A 165 5.49 3.63 10.08
CA SER A 165 5.04 2.44 10.78
C SER A 165 4.39 1.49 9.77
N VAL A 166 4.63 0.19 9.90
CA VAL A 166 4.14 -0.84 8.97
C VAL A 166 3.43 -1.95 9.74
N GLY A 167 2.17 -2.21 9.38
CA GLY A 167 1.40 -3.37 9.84
C GLY A 167 1.25 -4.38 8.73
N ILE A 168 1.49 -5.66 9.02
CA ILE A 168 1.48 -6.73 8.02
C ILE A 168 0.51 -7.82 8.43
N ALA A 169 -0.31 -8.29 7.51
CA ALA A 169 -1.08 -9.52 7.69
C ALA A 169 -0.81 -10.51 6.56
N HIS A 170 -0.48 -11.75 6.93
CA HIS A 170 -0.37 -12.88 5.99
C HIS A 170 -1.71 -13.62 5.93
N TYR A 171 -2.14 -13.99 4.72
CA TYR A 171 -3.45 -14.59 4.51
C TYR A 171 -3.64 -15.89 5.33
N SER A 172 -2.67 -16.80 5.34
CA SER A 172 -2.82 -18.07 6.06
C SER A 172 -2.85 -17.88 7.57
N ASP A 173 -2.08 -16.93 8.12
CA ASP A 173 -2.13 -16.64 9.55
C ASP A 173 -3.51 -16.12 9.97
N VAL A 174 -4.07 -15.18 9.19
CA VAL A 174 -5.44 -14.69 9.43
C VAL A 174 -6.46 -15.83 9.27
N ARG A 175 -6.29 -16.70 8.27
CA ARG A 175 -7.16 -17.85 8.02
C ARG A 175 -7.12 -18.86 9.16
N ASN A 176 -5.94 -19.16 9.69
CA ASN A 176 -5.76 -20.09 10.80
C ASN A 176 -6.46 -19.59 12.08
N ILE A 177 -6.52 -18.27 12.29
CA ILE A 177 -7.15 -17.64 13.45
C ILE A 177 -8.68 -17.50 13.26
N LYS A 178 -9.12 -17.06 12.08
CA LYS A 178 -10.53 -16.65 11.83
C LYS A 178 -11.36 -17.68 11.07
N GLY A 179 -10.74 -18.70 10.49
CA GLY A 179 -11.38 -19.67 9.59
C GLY A 179 -11.57 -19.12 8.19
N PHE A 180 -12.66 -18.39 7.94
CA PHE A 180 -12.91 -17.77 6.63
C PHE A 180 -12.34 -16.36 6.54
N VAL A 181 -11.62 -16.06 5.46
CA VAL A 181 -10.99 -14.74 5.24
C VAL A 181 -11.63 -14.05 4.04
N ASN A 182 -12.13 -12.84 4.26
CA ASN A 182 -12.50 -11.90 3.20
C ASN A 182 -11.53 -10.70 3.22
N ALA A 183 -11.63 -9.82 2.21
CA ALA A 183 -10.77 -8.64 2.10
C ALA A 183 -10.76 -7.76 3.36
N ASN A 184 -11.92 -7.60 4.00
CA ASN A 184 -12.06 -6.78 5.19
C ASN A 184 -11.39 -7.39 6.42
N GLU A 185 -11.42 -8.72 6.58
CA GLU A 185 -10.70 -9.39 7.67
C GLU A 185 -9.19 -9.29 7.51
N LEU A 186 -8.67 -9.49 6.29
CA LEU A 186 -7.24 -9.30 6.01
C LEU A 186 -6.80 -7.85 6.21
N TYR A 187 -7.63 -6.88 5.77
CA TYR A 187 -7.42 -5.45 6.00
C TYR A 187 -7.34 -5.12 7.50
N LYS A 188 -8.34 -5.55 8.29
CA LYS A 188 -8.39 -5.29 9.73
C LYS A 188 -7.19 -5.88 10.47
N ALA A 189 -6.73 -7.06 10.07
CA ALA A 189 -5.55 -7.68 10.65
C ALA A 189 -4.29 -6.82 10.41
N ALA A 190 -4.09 -6.33 9.18
CA ALA A 190 -2.95 -5.47 8.85
C ALA A 190 -3.06 -4.09 9.53
N ASP A 191 -4.26 -3.51 9.58
CA ASP A 191 -4.55 -2.24 10.26
C ASP A 191 -4.30 -2.33 11.78
N PHE A 192 -4.72 -3.43 12.41
CA PHE A 192 -4.43 -3.71 13.81
C PHE A 192 -2.92 -3.79 14.07
N ALA A 193 -2.19 -4.53 13.25
CA ALA A 193 -0.73 -4.60 13.35
C ALA A 193 -0.07 -3.22 13.16
N LEU A 194 -0.60 -2.37 12.26
CA LEU A 194 -0.11 -1.01 12.04
C LEU A 194 -0.36 -0.12 13.25
N TYR A 195 -1.56 -0.21 13.84
CA TYR A 195 -1.88 0.47 15.09
C TYR A 195 -0.90 0.06 16.20
N HIS A 196 -0.64 -1.24 16.35
CA HIS A 196 0.35 -1.73 17.31
C HIS A 196 1.75 -1.18 17.04
N ALA A 197 2.20 -1.13 15.78
CA ALA A 197 3.49 -0.53 15.41
C ALA A 197 3.59 0.93 15.88
N LYS A 198 2.51 1.71 15.74
CA LYS A 198 2.45 3.10 16.21
C LYS A 198 2.50 3.21 17.74
N GLU A 199 1.80 2.32 18.45
CA GLU A 199 1.74 2.32 19.93
C GLU A 199 3.08 1.94 20.57
N ILE A 200 3.78 0.94 20.03
CA ILE A 200 5.02 0.45 20.64
C ILE A 200 6.27 1.27 20.27
N GLY A 201 6.09 2.41 19.59
CA GLY A 201 7.15 3.41 19.38
C GLY A 201 7.43 3.81 17.94
N ARG A 202 6.55 3.49 16.98
CA ARG A 202 6.67 3.87 15.55
C ARG A 202 7.95 3.37 14.89
N ASN A 203 8.20 3.78 13.64
CA ASN A 203 9.38 3.43 12.84
C ASN A 203 9.72 1.93 12.92
N ARG A 204 8.74 1.08 12.65
CA ARG A 204 8.90 -0.38 12.77
C ARG A 204 7.85 -1.14 11.99
N VAL A 205 8.10 -2.43 11.87
CA VAL A 205 7.22 -3.40 11.25
C VAL A 205 6.65 -4.32 12.31
N VAL A 206 5.33 -4.53 12.28
CA VAL A 206 4.64 -5.49 13.13
C VAL A 206 3.81 -6.41 12.25
N GLY A 207 3.91 -7.71 12.48
CA GLY A 207 3.08 -8.73 11.84
C GLY A 207 1.86 -9.05 12.68
N TYR A 208 0.76 -9.38 12.03
CA TYR A 208 -0.45 -9.88 12.69
C TYR A 208 -0.23 -11.34 13.09
N ASN A 209 0.12 -11.54 14.36
CA ASN A 209 0.19 -12.83 15.01
C ASN A 209 -0.44 -12.70 16.41
N GLU A 210 -1.72 -13.02 16.60
CA GLU A 210 -2.22 -13.09 17.98
C GLU A 210 -1.65 -14.32 18.72
N PRO A 211 -1.37 -14.20 20.04
CA PRO A 211 -1.99 -13.30 20.98
C PRO A 211 -1.08 -12.13 21.40
N LEU A 212 -1.44 -10.91 21.00
CA LEU A 212 -0.89 -9.72 21.62
C LEU A 212 -1.42 -9.69 23.06
N VAL A 213 -0.51 -9.83 24.02
CA VAL A 213 -0.78 -9.81 25.45
C VAL A 213 -1.68 -8.63 25.80
N VAL A 214 -2.93 -8.93 26.18
CA VAL A 214 -3.75 -8.04 27.00
C VAL A 214 -2.93 -7.85 28.28
N ARG A 215 -2.33 -6.66 28.45
CA ARG A 215 -1.83 -6.28 29.76
C ARG A 215 -3.06 -6.13 30.67
N SER A 216 -3.06 -6.95 31.72
CA SER A 216 -3.93 -6.92 32.90
C SER A 216 -4.27 -5.52 33.37
#